data_AF-A0A2D7F7T7-F1
#
_entry.id   AF-A0A2D7F7T7-F1
#
_cell.length_a   1.000
_cell.length_b   1.000
_cell.length_c   1.000
_cell.angle_alpha   90.00
_cell.angle_beta   90.00
_cell.angle_gamma   90.00
#
_symmetry.space_group_name_H-M   'P 1'
#
loop_
_entity.id
_entity.type
_entity.pdbx_description
1 polymer ?
#
loop_
_entity_poly.entity_id
_entity_poly.type
_entity_poly.pdbx_seq_one_letter_code
_entity_poly.pdbx_strand_id
1 'polypeptide(L)'
;MLFAKRHGVFHDYHDKVFDLFWKRELDTENEAVLSKLLTTCGAPEGAFPAFANTEGRAELLEVQREAEEQGFSGVPSFLFEDGELYWGREHLTRIREILEHKN
;
A
#
# COMPACT_ATOMS: atom_id res chain seq x y z
N MET A 1 0.84 0.75 -3.19
CA MET A 1 0.75 0.45 -4.63
C MET A 1 2.07 -0.10 -5.16
N LEU A 2 2.03 -1.20 -5.91
CA LEU A 2 3.19 -1.93 -6.44
C LEU A 2 4.04 -1.09 -7.41
N PHE A 3 3.42 -0.40 -8.35
CA PHE A 3 4.14 0.45 -9.31
C PHE A 3 4.98 1.54 -8.63
N ALA A 4 4.39 2.25 -7.65
CA ALA A 4 5.11 3.25 -6.87
C ALA A 4 6.30 2.65 -6.11
N LYS A 5 6.15 1.42 -5.57
CA LYS A 5 7.23 0.69 -4.90
C LYS A 5 8.37 0.37 -5.87
N ARG A 6 8.07 -0.17 -7.05
CA ARG A 6 9.05 -0.51 -8.09
C ARG A 6 9.85 0.70 -8.58
N HIS A 7 9.24 1.88 -8.58
CA HIS A 7 9.88 3.13 -9.03
C HIS A 7 10.45 3.99 -7.90
N GLY A 8 10.48 3.50 -6.66
CA GLY A 8 11.09 4.23 -5.54
C GLY A 8 10.30 5.46 -5.06
N VAL A 9 9.04 5.62 -5.49
CA VAL A 9 8.18 6.76 -5.15
C VAL A 9 7.06 6.36 -4.17
N PHE A 10 7.26 5.27 -3.43
CA PHE A 10 6.23 4.69 -2.57
C PHE A 10 5.73 5.67 -1.51
N HIS A 11 6.62 6.28 -0.75
CA HIS A 11 6.23 7.18 0.34
C HIS A 11 5.52 8.43 -0.19
N ASP A 12 6.16 9.16 -1.11
CA ASP A 12 5.59 10.36 -1.73
C ASP A 12 4.21 10.12 -2.36
N TYR A 13 4.04 8.98 -3.03
CA TYR A 13 2.74 8.59 -3.58
C TYR A 13 1.68 8.35 -2.49
N HIS A 14 1.98 7.55 -1.46
CA HIS A 14 0.98 7.26 -0.42
C HIS A 14 0.66 8.49 0.43
N ASP A 15 1.63 9.34 0.73
CA ASP A 15 1.41 10.58 1.48
C ASP A 15 0.41 11.48 0.73
N LYS A 16 0.58 11.65 -0.58
CA LYS A 16 -0.37 12.41 -1.41
C LYS A 16 -1.72 11.71 -1.54
N VAL A 17 -1.75 10.39 -1.74
CA VAL A 17 -3.01 9.63 -1.83
C VAL A 17 -3.81 9.78 -0.54
N PHE A 18 -3.20 9.57 0.62
CA PHE A 18 -3.88 9.72 1.90
C PHE A 18 -4.39 11.15 2.10
N ASP A 19 -3.55 12.16 1.86
CA ASP A 19 -3.96 13.56 2.01
C ASP A 19 -5.16 13.92 1.11
N LEU A 20 -5.05 13.66 -0.19
CA LEU A 20 -6.07 14.06 -1.16
C LEU A 20 -7.35 13.21 -1.06
N PHE A 21 -7.23 11.90 -0.83
CA PHE A 21 -8.40 11.02 -0.70
C PHE A 21 -9.26 11.42 0.50
N TRP A 22 -8.65 11.66 1.66
CA TRP A 22 -9.40 12.06 2.86
C TRP A 22 -9.98 13.48 2.78
N LYS A 23 -9.40 14.35 1.94
CA LYS A 23 -9.98 15.64 1.57
C LYS A 23 -11.10 15.55 0.53
N ARG A 24 -11.37 14.37 -0.05
CA ARG A 24 -12.27 14.16 -1.20
C ARG A 24 -11.82 14.89 -2.47
N GLU A 25 -10.51 15.04 -2.65
CA GLU A 25 -9.87 15.72 -3.79
C GLU A 25 -9.23 14.73 -4.78
N LEU A 26 -9.33 13.43 -4.51
CA LEU A 26 -8.78 12.36 -5.34
C LEU A 26 -9.82 11.28 -5.61
N ASP A 27 -10.02 10.97 -6.89
CA ASP A 27 -10.73 9.78 -7.33
C ASP A 27 -9.73 8.63 -7.51
N THR A 28 -9.72 7.70 -6.56
CA THR A 28 -8.83 6.53 -6.57
C THR A 28 -9.31 5.41 -7.50
N GLU A 29 -10.52 5.50 -8.04
CA GLU A 29 -11.04 4.53 -9.01
C GLU A 29 -10.69 4.92 -10.45
N ASN A 30 -10.22 6.16 -10.66
CA ASN A 30 -9.84 6.67 -11.97
C ASN A 30 -8.35 6.45 -12.27
N GLU A 31 -8.06 5.52 -13.18
CA GLU A 31 -6.69 5.17 -13.60
C GLU A 31 -5.89 6.38 -14.11
N ALA A 32 -6.51 7.29 -14.86
CA ALA A 32 -5.83 8.47 -15.40
C ALA A 32 -5.43 9.45 -14.29
N VAL A 33 -6.26 9.58 -13.26
CA VAL A 33 -5.97 10.41 -12.08
C VAL A 33 -4.77 9.82 -11.30
N LEU A 34 -4.78 8.51 -11.06
CA LEU A 34 -3.66 7.83 -10.39
C LEU A 34 -2.36 7.88 -11.19
N SER A 35 -2.43 7.68 -12.51
CA SER A 35 -1.29 7.78 -13.44
C SER A 35 -0.63 9.17 -13.40
N LYS A 36 -1.45 10.23 -13.38
CA LYS A 36 -0.97 11.59 -13.24
C LYS A 36 -0.32 11.81 -11.88
N LEU A 37 -0.95 11.36 -10.79
CA LEU A 37 -0.41 11.51 -9.44
C LEU A 37 0.96 10.81 -9.31
N LEU A 38 1.09 9.60 -9.82
CA LEU A 38 2.35 8.87 -9.89
C LEU A 38 3.45 9.66 -10.62
N THR A 39 3.11 10.23 -11.76
CA THR A 39 4.04 11.07 -12.54
C THR A 39 4.48 12.29 -11.72
N THR A 40 3.57 12.94 -10.98
CA THR A 40 3.94 14.06 -10.08
C THR A 40 4.83 13.64 -8.91
N CYS A 41 4.85 12.36 -8.55
CA CYS A 41 5.74 11.80 -7.54
C CYS A 41 7.09 11.35 -8.10
N GLY A 42 7.32 11.47 -9.43
CA GLY A 42 8.56 11.08 -10.09
C GLY A 42 8.56 9.68 -10.72
N ALA A 43 7.40 9.02 -10.81
CA ALA A 43 7.31 7.78 -11.59
C ALA A 43 7.34 8.06 -13.10
N PRO A 44 7.73 7.08 -13.94
CA PRO A 44 7.73 7.25 -15.40
C PRO A 44 6.32 7.53 -15.94
N GLU A 45 6.19 8.61 -16.71
CA GLU A 45 4.93 9.00 -17.35
C GLU A 45 4.46 7.92 -18.34
N GLY A 46 3.16 7.62 -18.33
CA GLY A 46 2.53 6.71 -19.29
C GLY A 46 2.79 5.21 -19.07
N ALA A 47 3.70 4.84 -18.17
CA ALA A 47 4.02 3.42 -17.92
C ALA A 47 3.02 2.71 -16.99
N PHE A 48 2.31 3.46 -16.13
CA PHE A 48 1.40 2.88 -15.15
C PHE A 48 0.22 2.09 -15.76
N PRO A 49 -0.52 2.60 -16.78
CA PRO A 49 -1.63 1.84 -17.37
C PRO A 49 -1.22 0.49 -17.94
N ALA A 50 -0.09 0.43 -18.65
CA ALA A 50 0.42 -0.83 -19.20
C ALA A 50 0.77 -1.83 -18.08
N PHE A 51 1.43 -1.36 -17.02
CA PHE A 51 1.72 -2.17 -15.84
C PHE A 51 0.44 -2.68 -15.15
N ALA A 52 -0.51 -1.78 -14.88
CA ALA A 52 -1.75 -2.09 -14.18
C ALA A 52 -2.62 -3.12 -14.90
N ASN A 53 -2.59 -3.11 -16.24
CA ASN A 53 -3.35 -4.04 -17.08
C ASN A 53 -2.59 -5.32 -17.46
N THR A 54 -1.34 -5.49 -17.02
CA THR A 54 -0.53 -6.68 -17.31
C THR A 54 0.06 -7.29 -16.04
N GLU A 55 1.38 -7.23 -15.86
CA GLU A 55 2.10 -7.85 -14.75
C GLU A 55 1.65 -7.34 -13.38
N GLY A 56 1.26 -6.06 -13.26
CA GLY A 56 0.84 -5.47 -12.01
C GLY A 56 -0.45 -6.07 -11.47
N ARG A 57 -1.36 -6.51 -12.35
CA ARG A 57 -2.60 -7.19 -11.93
C ARG A 57 -2.29 -8.57 -11.37
N ALA A 58 -1.42 -9.32 -12.03
CA ALA A 58 -1.02 -10.66 -11.59
C ALA A 58 -0.28 -10.61 -10.25
N GLU A 59 0.67 -9.69 -10.10
CA GLU A 59 1.41 -9.50 -8.83
C GLU A 59 0.48 -9.06 -7.69
N LEU A 60 -0.48 -8.17 -7.96
CA LEU A 60 -1.46 -7.75 -6.95
C LEU A 60 -2.27 -8.94 -6.42
N LEU A 61 -2.78 -9.79 -7.32
CA LEU A 61 -3.55 -10.97 -6.93
C LEU A 61 -2.72 -11.95 -6.11
N GLU A 62 -1.45 -12.13 -6.46
CA GLU A 62 -0.56 -13.02 -5.73
C GLU A 62 -0.27 -12.50 -4.32
N VAL A 63 0.05 -11.20 -4.18
CA VAL A 63 0.26 -10.57 -2.86
C VAL A 63 -1.00 -10.64 -1.99
N GLN A 64 -2.20 -10.50 -2.59
CA GLN A 64 -3.46 -10.65 -1.87
C GLN A 64 -3.66 -12.09 -1.38
N ARG A 65 -3.45 -13.08 -2.27
CA ARG A 65 -3.55 -14.50 -1.92
C ARG A 65 -2.59 -14.89 -0.80
N GLU A 66 -1.33 -14.47 -0.89
CA GLU A 66 -0.31 -14.72 0.13
C GLU A 66 -0.70 -14.11 1.49
N ALA A 67 -1.28 -12.90 1.49
CA ALA A 67 -1.76 -12.26 2.71
C ALA A 67 -2.97 -13.01 3.30
N GLU A 68 -3.93 -13.42 2.47
CA GLU A 68 -5.10 -14.19 2.91
C GLU A 68 -4.68 -15.54 3.52
N GLU A 69 -3.71 -16.23 2.93
CA GLU A 69 -3.16 -17.49 3.46
C GLU A 69 -2.43 -17.30 4.81
N GLN A 70 -1.88 -16.12 5.06
CA GLN A 70 -1.29 -15.73 6.34
C GLN A 70 -2.34 -15.24 7.36
N GLY A 71 -3.63 -15.27 7.03
CA GLY A 71 -4.71 -14.90 7.93
C GLY A 71 -5.08 -13.42 7.94
N PHE A 72 -4.55 -12.62 7.01
CA PHE A 72 -4.97 -11.22 6.87
C PHE A 72 -6.42 -11.14 6.38
N SER A 73 -7.26 -10.40 7.09
CA SER A 73 -8.69 -10.22 6.77
C SER A 73 -9.13 -8.75 6.62
N GLY A 74 -8.23 -7.81 6.88
CA GLY A 74 -8.52 -6.39 6.79
C GLY A 74 -7.29 -5.51 6.96
N VAL A 75 -7.49 -4.19 6.92
CA VAL A 75 -6.43 -3.18 7.06
C VAL A 75 -6.81 -2.10 8.08
N PRO A 76 -5.82 -1.45 8.74
CA PRO A 76 -4.41 -1.86 8.77
C PRO A 76 -4.22 -3.16 9.57
N SER A 77 -3.24 -3.98 9.18
CA SER A 77 -2.84 -5.20 9.87
C SER A 77 -1.32 -5.27 9.98
N PHE A 78 -0.83 -5.85 11.08
CA PHE A 78 0.59 -5.93 11.41
C PHE A 78 0.93 -7.36 11.81
N LEU A 79 1.78 -8.02 11.02
CA LEU A 79 2.27 -9.37 11.29
C LEU A 79 3.70 -9.29 11.85
N PHE A 80 3.93 -9.97 12.97
CA PHE A 80 5.25 -10.11 13.60
C PHE A 80 5.93 -11.40 13.16
N GLU A 81 7.27 -11.45 13.28
CA GLU A 81 8.08 -12.61 12.87
C GLU A 81 7.73 -13.91 13.61
N ASP A 82 7.18 -13.80 14.82
CA ASP A 82 6.69 -14.93 15.62
C ASP A 82 5.30 -15.44 15.18
N GLY A 83 4.72 -14.84 14.14
CA GLY A 83 3.42 -15.18 13.59
C GLY A 83 2.25 -14.45 14.25
N GLU A 84 2.50 -13.55 15.21
CA GLU A 84 1.42 -12.78 15.85
C GLU A 84 0.87 -11.71 14.89
N LEU A 85 -0.43 -11.77 14.62
CA LEU A 85 -1.15 -10.85 13.72
C LEU A 85 -2.07 -9.92 14.51
N TYR A 86 -1.85 -8.62 14.38
CA TYR A 86 -2.69 -7.56 14.95
C TYR A 86 -3.49 -6.88 13.84
N TRP A 87 -4.82 -6.96 13.90
CA TRP A 87 -5.72 -6.27 12.98
C TRP A 87 -6.34 -5.04 13.66
N GLY A 88 -6.19 -3.86 13.05
CA GLY A 88 -6.75 -2.61 13.54
C GLY A 88 -5.73 -1.66 14.17
N ARG A 89 -6.05 -0.36 14.14
CA ARG A 89 -5.17 0.73 14.63
C ARG A 89 -5.14 0.85 16.15
N GLU A 90 -6.10 0.25 16.85
CA GLU A 90 -6.21 0.20 18.31
C GLU A 90 -5.02 -0.51 18.96
N HIS A 91 -4.35 -1.40 18.22
CA HIS A 91 -3.19 -2.14 18.69
C HIS A 91 -1.88 -1.36 18.61
N LEU A 92 -1.85 -0.15 18.04
CA LEU A 92 -0.61 0.62 17.84
C LEU A 92 0.16 0.89 19.15
N THR A 93 -0.54 1.11 20.26
CA THR A 93 0.11 1.27 21.58
C THR A 93 0.83 -0.01 21.99
N ARG A 94 0.15 -1.16 21.87
CA ARG A 94 0.72 -2.47 22.20
C ARG A 94 1.89 -2.83 21.28
N ILE A 95 1.75 -2.59 19.98
CA ILE A 95 2.80 -2.79 18.98
C ILE A 95 4.06 -2.00 19.36
N ARG A 96 3.89 -0.73 19.78
CA ARG A 96 5.02 0.09 20.25
C ARG A 96 5.71 -0.52 21.46
N GLU A 97 4.95 -0.93 22.49
CA GLU A 97 5.52 -1.57 23.68
C GLU A 97 6.34 -2.83 23.32
N ILE A 98 5.81 -3.67 22.42
CA ILE A 98 6.51 -4.88 21.97
C ILE A 98 7.85 -4.52 21.30
N LEU A 99 7.85 -3.53 20.42
CA LEU A 99 9.06 -3.09 19.70
C LEU A 99 10.09 -2.44 20.63
N GLU A 100 9.66 -1.75 21.70
CA GLU A 100 10.54 -1.14 22.69
C GLU A 100 11.16 -2.19 23.65
N HIS A 101 10.48 -3.31 23.87
CA HIS A 101 10.93 -4.38 24.77
C HIS A 101 11.60 -5.56 24.06
N LYS A 102 11.55 -5.66 22.74
CA LYS A 102 12.37 -6.59 21.93
C LYS A 102 13.80 -6.02 21.79
N ASN A 103 14.57 -6.05 22.90
CA ASN A 103 16.03 -5.91 22.91
C ASN A 103 16.68 -7.28 23.12
#